data_AF-A0A2E7MAI0-F1
#
_entry.id   AF-A0A2E7MAI0-F1
#
_cell.length_a   1.000
_cell.length_b   1.000
_cell.length_c   1.000
_cell.angle_alpha   90.00
_cell.angle_beta   90.00
_cell.angle_gamma   90.00
#
_symmetry.space_group_name_H-M   'P 1'
#
loop_
_entity.id
_entity.type
_entity.pdbx_description
1 polymer ?
#
loop_
_entity_poly.entity_id
_entity_poly.type
_entity_poly.pdbx_seq_one_letter_code
_entity_poly.pdbx_strand_id
1 'polypeptide(L)'
;MALALLVLPLAHVFEGGSLGRLVQPTAFLVVAGLPTLMGWLFHRGELVRSLRVAWGTGSLELGVALKAIEVVQGLRRLCLAAGTLALLSGLVHVFFNITSPTKIGPGVAGMLTAAFYLVALTELFLGPGVHSLARRGLLQSEGPSSPASAASGVFARFRGASITVASLLLGGLVVGLAHLFEGGVLKQVFLPAAIFIVLGSLLFVPVWHGRRALSAALRAGLEPTCCADDELERHRQVLLSAKAVVYGQAALGYLLGTIQCMGDFSDLGKFFVGIGFSHSVWFCALLLVETMVSPRVRRLEVEQVRRQLERHPLAVFAATRPWAVALLVIANCLAVGLTVAVLSFAPNT
;
A
#
# COMPACT_ATOMS: atom_id res chain seq x y z
N MET A 1 -11.07 10.87 -7.61
CA MET A 1 -9.68 11.38 -7.60
C MET A 1 -9.62 12.85 -7.24
N ALA A 2 -10.23 13.76 -8.01
CA ALA A 2 -10.18 15.21 -7.72
C ALA A 2 -10.58 15.56 -6.27
N LEU A 3 -11.65 14.96 -5.75
CA LEU A 3 -12.07 15.15 -4.36
C LEU A 3 -10.99 14.69 -3.35
N ALA A 4 -10.40 13.51 -3.55
CA ALA A 4 -9.36 12.98 -2.65
C ALA A 4 -8.08 13.84 -2.68
N LEU A 5 -7.70 14.35 -3.86
CA LEU A 5 -6.58 15.28 -4.01
C LEU A 5 -6.87 16.67 -3.45
N LEU A 6 -8.14 17.06 -3.31
CA LEU A 6 -8.56 18.33 -2.71
C LEU A 6 -8.61 18.25 -1.18
N VAL A 7 -9.05 17.11 -0.63
CA VAL A 7 -9.20 16.91 0.83
C VAL A 7 -7.86 17.03 1.55
N LEU A 8 -6.78 16.45 0.98
CA LEU A 8 -5.45 16.47 1.59
C LEU A 8 -4.87 17.88 1.81
N PRO A 9 -4.74 18.74 0.77
CA PRO A 9 -4.23 20.10 0.96
C PRO A 9 -5.18 20.95 1.80
N LEU A 10 -6.49 20.72 1.71
CA LEU A 10 -7.47 21.46 2.53
C LEU A 10 -7.33 21.13 4.02
N ALA A 11 -7.16 19.86 4.38
CA ALA A 11 -6.88 19.43 5.75
C ALA A 11 -5.59 20.08 6.28
N HIS A 12 -4.52 20.06 5.48
CA HIS A 12 -3.24 20.70 5.84
C HIS A 12 -3.37 22.21 6.08
N VAL A 13 -4.15 22.90 5.25
CA VAL A 13 -4.42 24.34 5.43
C VAL A 13 -5.25 24.61 6.69
N PHE A 14 -6.23 23.77 7.01
CA PHE A 14 -7.02 23.90 8.25
C PHE A 14 -6.20 23.66 9.51
N GLU A 15 -5.16 22.84 9.44
CA GLU A 15 -4.18 22.66 10.52
C GLU A 15 -3.18 23.83 10.63
N GLY A 16 -3.33 24.89 9.82
CA GLY A 16 -2.41 26.04 9.79
C GLY A 16 -1.10 25.75 9.04
N GLY A 17 -1.03 24.66 8.30
CA GLY A 17 0.13 24.27 7.52
C GLY A 17 0.30 25.12 6.26
N SER A 18 1.55 25.46 5.93
CA SER A 18 1.88 26.07 4.63
C SER A 18 2.06 24.99 3.57
N LEU A 19 1.38 25.10 2.41
CA LEU A 19 1.53 24.15 1.30
C LEU A 19 2.98 24.05 0.77
N GLY A 20 3.76 25.14 0.88
CA GLY A 20 5.17 25.14 0.48
C GLY A 20 6.03 24.12 1.24
N ARG A 21 5.65 23.75 2.47
CA ARG A 21 6.37 22.74 3.27
C ARG A 21 6.09 21.30 2.83
N LEU A 22 4.98 21.05 2.13
CA LEU A 22 4.71 19.74 1.56
C LEU A 22 5.63 19.46 0.37
N VAL A 23 6.10 20.51 -0.33
CA VAL A 23 6.97 20.39 -1.49
C VAL A 23 8.43 20.29 -1.04
N GLN A 24 8.83 19.12 -0.56
CA GLN A 24 10.24 18.83 -0.28
C GLN A 24 10.91 18.19 -1.53
N PRO A 25 11.84 18.88 -2.21
CA PRO A 25 12.39 18.43 -3.48
C PRO A 25 13.06 17.05 -3.41
N THR A 26 13.80 16.79 -2.32
CA THR A 26 14.48 15.51 -2.11
C THR A 26 13.50 14.34 -2.00
N ALA A 27 12.45 14.49 -1.17
CA ALA A 27 11.43 13.46 -1.03
C ALA A 27 10.70 13.23 -2.35
N PHE A 28 10.34 14.29 -3.06
CA PHE A 28 9.68 14.17 -4.36
C PHE A 28 10.57 13.45 -5.39
N LEU A 29 11.85 13.80 -5.46
CA LEU A 29 12.79 13.19 -6.40
C LEU A 29 12.99 11.69 -6.13
N VAL A 30 13.07 11.29 -4.86
CA VAL A 30 13.19 9.87 -4.51
C VAL A 30 11.88 9.12 -4.75
N VAL A 31 10.73 9.64 -4.34
CA VAL A 31 9.47 8.88 -4.39
C VAL A 31 8.79 8.92 -5.75
N ALA A 32 8.88 10.03 -6.48
CA ALA A 32 8.29 10.16 -7.82
C ALA A 32 9.36 10.04 -8.92
N GLY A 33 10.47 10.75 -8.76
CA GLY A 33 11.52 10.84 -9.78
C GLY A 33 12.20 9.50 -10.07
N LEU A 34 12.71 8.83 -9.03
CA LEU A 34 13.44 7.56 -9.18
C LEU A 34 12.56 6.45 -9.79
N PRO A 35 11.32 6.19 -9.31
CA PRO A 35 10.42 5.22 -9.95
C PRO A 35 10.09 5.56 -11.40
N THR A 36 9.89 6.84 -11.71
CA THR A 36 9.60 7.29 -13.08
C THR A 36 10.81 7.04 -13.99
N LEU A 37 12.02 7.37 -13.53
CA LEU A 37 13.26 7.10 -14.26
C LEU A 37 13.47 5.60 -14.46
N MET A 38 13.31 4.80 -13.41
CA MET A 38 13.44 3.34 -13.49
C MET A 38 12.38 2.73 -14.40
N GLY A 39 11.12 3.16 -14.29
CA GLY A 39 10.04 2.74 -15.18
C GLY A 39 10.34 3.10 -16.64
N TRP A 40 10.95 4.26 -16.89
CA TRP A 40 11.35 4.68 -18.23
C TRP A 40 12.51 3.81 -18.77
N LEU A 41 13.47 3.43 -17.92
CA LEU A 41 14.59 2.56 -18.30
C LEU A 41 14.15 1.12 -18.58
N PHE A 42 13.22 0.57 -17.79
CA PHE A 42 12.74 -0.81 -17.93
C PHE A 42 11.66 -0.97 -18.99
N HIS A 43 10.79 0.02 -19.17
CA HIS A 43 9.67 -0.03 -20.12
C HIS A 43 9.83 1.03 -21.22
N ARG A 44 11.02 1.07 -21.84
CA ARG A 44 11.46 2.11 -22.78
C ARG A 44 10.38 2.46 -23.81
N GLY A 45 9.86 3.68 -23.73
CA GLY A 45 8.81 4.22 -24.61
C GLY A 45 7.37 3.85 -24.24
N GLU A 46 7.16 2.76 -23.52
CA GLU A 46 5.83 2.30 -23.13
C GLU A 46 5.30 2.98 -21.87
N LEU A 47 6.18 3.47 -20.98
CA LEU A 47 5.76 4.14 -19.76
C LEU A 47 4.76 5.28 -20.05
N VAL A 48 5.14 6.21 -20.94
CA VAL A 48 4.31 7.39 -21.25
C VAL A 48 3.01 6.97 -21.94
N ARG A 49 3.07 5.98 -22.83
CA ARG A 49 1.87 5.44 -23.49
C ARG A 49 0.94 4.80 -22.47
N SER A 50 1.44 3.93 -21.61
CA SER A 50 0.67 3.22 -20.59
C SER A 50 0.05 4.18 -19.58
N LEU A 51 0.79 5.20 -19.14
CA LEU A 51 0.25 6.27 -18.28
C LEU A 51 -0.84 7.05 -19.02
N ARG A 52 -0.57 7.58 -20.22
CA ARG A 52 -1.57 8.32 -21.01
C ARG A 52 -2.84 7.50 -21.23
N VAL A 53 -2.67 6.22 -21.56
CA VAL A 53 -3.76 5.29 -21.76
C VAL A 53 -4.52 5.07 -20.46
N ALA A 54 -3.85 4.93 -19.30
CA ALA A 54 -4.47 4.70 -17.99
C ALA A 54 -5.47 5.78 -17.57
N TRP A 55 -5.19 7.04 -17.89
CA TRP A 55 -6.09 8.18 -17.63
C TRP A 55 -6.86 8.68 -18.85
N GLY A 56 -6.78 7.99 -19.99
CA GLY A 56 -7.59 8.28 -21.18
C GLY A 56 -9.04 7.78 -21.05
N THR A 57 -9.91 8.21 -21.97
CA THR A 57 -11.34 7.90 -21.96
C THR A 57 -11.83 7.01 -23.11
N GLY A 58 -10.95 6.48 -23.95
CA GLY A 58 -11.32 5.61 -25.09
C GLY A 58 -11.43 4.12 -24.74
N SER A 59 -12.13 3.35 -25.58
CA SER A 59 -12.08 1.88 -25.56
C SER A 59 -10.64 1.43 -25.77
N LEU A 60 -10.26 0.34 -25.12
CA LEU A 60 -8.89 -0.15 -25.17
C LEU A 60 -8.84 -1.63 -25.51
N GLU A 61 -8.07 -1.97 -26.53
CA GLU A 61 -7.82 -3.37 -26.88
C GLU A 61 -7.22 -4.10 -25.68
N LEU A 62 -7.72 -5.30 -25.39
CA LEU A 62 -7.34 -6.06 -24.20
C LEU A 62 -5.82 -6.26 -24.10
N GLY A 63 -5.14 -6.57 -25.20
CA GLY A 63 -3.68 -6.72 -25.23
C GLY A 63 -2.94 -5.44 -24.80
N VAL A 64 -3.41 -4.27 -25.28
CA VAL A 64 -2.85 -2.96 -24.91
C VAL A 64 -3.15 -2.64 -23.44
N ALA A 65 -4.36 -2.93 -22.97
CA ALA A 65 -4.78 -2.72 -21.59
C ALA A 65 -3.89 -3.51 -20.61
N LEU A 66 -3.65 -4.77 -20.90
CA LEU A 66 -2.86 -5.66 -20.05
C LEU A 66 -1.40 -5.23 -19.99
N LYS A 67 -0.81 -4.85 -21.13
CA LYS A 67 0.53 -4.30 -21.16
C LYS A 67 0.64 -3.02 -20.35
N ALA A 68 -0.37 -2.15 -20.46
CA ALA A 68 -0.42 -0.92 -19.66
C ALA A 68 -0.58 -1.20 -18.17
N ILE A 69 -1.39 -2.19 -17.78
CA ILE A 69 -1.54 -2.62 -16.38
C ILE A 69 -0.21 -3.10 -15.83
N GLU A 70 0.52 -3.94 -16.58
CA GLU A 70 1.84 -4.43 -16.17
C GLU A 70 2.80 -3.27 -15.87
N VAL A 71 2.89 -2.29 -16.78
CA VAL A 71 3.75 -1.11 -16.63
C VAL A 71 3.34 -0.24 -15.44
N VAL A 72 2.05 0.11 -15.32
CA VAL A 72 1.55 0.99 -14.25
C VAL A 72 1.63 0.30 -12.89
N GLN A 73 1.35 -1.00 -12.82
CA GLN A 73 1.52 -1.80 -11.61
C GLN A 73 3.00 -1.93 -11.23
N GLY A 74 3.90 -2.07 -12.21
CA GLY A 74 5.35 -2.04 -12.01
C GLY A 74 5.81 -0.71 -11.41
N LEU A 75 5.36 0.41 -11.98
CA LEU A 75 5.62 1.75 -11.46
C LEU A 75 5.12 1.91 -10.01
N ARG A 76 3.91 1.41 -9.71
CA ARG A 76 3.36 1.43 -8.34
C ARG A 76 4.27 0.70 -7.35
N ARG A 77 4.84 -0.44 -7.74
CA ARG A 77 5.79 -1.19 -6.89
C ARG A 77 7.10 -0.44 -6.70
N LEU A 78 7.62 0.20 -7.75
CA LEU A 78 8.81 1.03 -7.66
C LEU A 78 8.59 2.22 -6.72
N CYS A 79 7.44 2.89 -6.78
CA CYS A 79 7.08 3.96 -5.83
C CYS A 79 7.04 3.44 -4.39
N LEU A 80 6.44 2.27 -4.16
CA LEU A 80 6.42 1.66 -2.82
C LEU A 80 7.83 1.40 -2.28
N ALA A 81 8.71 0.85 -3.11
CA ALA A 81 10.10 0.58 -2.73
C ALA A 81 10.87 1.88 -2.45
N ALA A 82 10.81 2.85 -3.38
CA ALA A 82 11.54 4.10 -3.28
C ALA A 82 11.06 4.97 -2.11
N GLY A 83 9.74 5.03 -1.85
CA GLY A 83 9.22 5.75 -0.69
C GLY A 83 9.60 5.09 0.64
N THR A 84 9.70 3.76 0.68
CA THR A 84 10.23 3.05 1.86
C THR A 84 11.71 3.42 2.10
N LEU A 85 12.52 3.48 1.04
CA LEU A 85 13.92 3.92 1.15
C LEU A 85 14.04 5.38 1.58
N ALA A 86 13.19 6.26 1.07
CA ALA A 86 13.15 7.67 1.47
C ALA A 86 12.80 7.83 2.96
N LEU A 87 11.85 7.04 3.46
CA LEU A 87 11.50 7.01 4.88
C LEU A 87 12.71 6.63 5.74
N LEU A 88 13.40 5.55 5.38
CA LEU A 88 14.58 5.09 6.09
C LEU A 88 15.73 6.11 6.02
N SER A 89 15.94 6.74 4.87
CA SER A 89 16.95 7.80 4.72
C SER A 89 16.64 9.01 5.61
N GLY A 90 15.37 9.43 5.70
CA GLY A 90 14.95 10.49 6.62
C GLY A 90 15.19 10.10 8.08
N LEU A 91 14.91 8.85 8.45
CA LEU A 91 15.18 8.33 9.78
C LEU A 91 16.67 8.33 10.13
N VAL A 92 17.53 7.88 9.22
CA VAL A 92 19.00 7.93 9.38
C VAL A 92 19.47 9.37 9.56
N HIS A 93 18.94 10.31 8.77
CA HIS A 93 19.26 11.74 8.92
C HIS A 93 18.93 12.24 10.33
N VAL A 94 17.76 11.87 10.85
CA VAL A 94 17.31 12.23 12.19
C VAL A 94 18.27 11.69 13.26
N PHE A 95 18.65 10.41 13.17
CA PHE A 95 19.59 9.80 14.12
C PHE A 95 20.99 10.41 14.06
N PHE A 96 21.50 10.68 12.84
CA PHE A 96 22.82 11.28 12.66
C PHE A 96 22.92 12.70 13.26
N ASN A 97 21.79 13.39 13.39
CA ASN A 97 21.72 14.76 13.89
C ASN A 97 21.09 14.88 15.28
N ILE A 98 21.07 13.79 16.07
CA ILE A 98 20.51 13.76 17.42
C ILE A 98 21.05 14.83 18.37
N THR A 99 22.32 15.22 18.19
CA THR A 99 22.98 16.26 19.00
C THR A 99 22.60 17.68 18.60
N SER A 100 21.90 17.87 17.48
CA SER A 100 21.54 19.16 16.92
C SER A 100 20.03 19.23 16.62
N PRO A 101 19.19 19.63 17.60
CA PRO A 101 17.73 19.66 17.45
C PRO A 101 17.24 20.45 16.23
N THR A 102 17.94 21.51 15.86
CA THR A 102 17.65 22.34 14.68
C THR A 102 17.74 21.58 13.35
N LYS A 103 18.49 20.47 13.31
CA LYS A 103 18.68 19.60 12.13
C LYS A 103 17.76 18.37 12.14
N ILE A 104 17.16 18.03 13.28
CA ILE A 104 16.18 16.93 13.38
C ILE A 104 14.91 17.26 12.59
N GLY A 105 14.42 18.49 12.72
CA GLY A 105 13.18 18.95 12.07
C GLY A 105 13.13 18.68 10.56
N PRO A 106 14.14 19.13 9.77
CA PRO A 106 14.20 18.84 8.33
C PRO A 106 14.25 17.34 7.98
N GLY A 107 14.90 16.50 8.80
CA GLY A 107 14.97 15.05 8.61
C GLY A 107 13.60 14.38 8.83
N VAL A 108 12.92 14.74 9.93
CA VAL A 108 11.55 14.27 10.21
C VAL A 108 10.59 14.74 9.12
N ALA A 109 10.67 16.01 8.70
CA ALA A 109 9.84 16.54 7.63
C ALA A 109 10.04 15.77 6.30
N GLY A 110 11.29 15.44 5.96
CA GLY A 110 11.61 14.63 4.78
C GLY A 110 11.02 13.24 4.82
N MET A 111 11.14 12.58 5.96
CA MET A 111 10.56 11.27 6.23
C MET A 111 9.04 11.29 6.06
N LEU A 112 8.34 12.18 6.77
CA LEU A 112 6.88 12.27 6.73
C LEU A 112 6.35 12.64 5.34
N THR A 113 7.01 13.58 4.66
CA THR A 113 6.66 13.99 3.29
C THR A 113 6.85 12.84 2.31
N ALA A 114 7.88 12.01 2.49
CA ALA A 114 8.08 10.81 1.68
C ALA A 114 6.98 9.76 1.89
N ALA A 115 6.57 9.51 3.14
CA ALA A 115 5.40 8.66 3.43
C ALA A 115 4.14 9.18 2.75
N PHE A 116 3.91 10.49 2.82
CA PHE A 116 2.77 11.11 2.17
C PHE A 116 2.79 10.89 0.65
N TYR A 117 3.91 11.18 -0.02
CA TYR A 117 4.06 10.96 -1.46
C TYR A 117 3.93 9.50 -1.85
N LEU A 118 4.45 8.58 -1.03
CA LEU A 118 4.33 7.14 -1.24
C LEU A 118 2.85 6.77 -1.35
N VAL A 119 2.05 7.06 -0.32
CA VAL A 119 0.62 6.71 -0.28
C VAL A 119 -0.15 7.43 -1.38
N ALA A 120 0.09 8.72 -1.58
CA ALA A 120 -0.61 9.51 -2.59
C ALA A 120 -0.37 8.98 -4.00
N LEU A 121 0.88 8.68 -4.36
CA LEU A 121 1.20 8.18 -5.69
C LEU A 121 0.71 6.75 -5.89
N THR A 122 0.88 5.86 -4.91
CA THR A 122 0.57 4.44 -5.10
C THR A 122 -0.92 4.14 -5.05
N GLU A 123 -1.63 4.72 -4.07
CA GLU A 123 -3.02 4.39 -3.81
C GLU A 123 -3.98 5.41 -4.41
N LEU A 124 -3.65 6.70 -4.41
CA LEU A 124 -4.57 7.71 -4.96
C LEU A 124 -4.38 7.85 -6.47
N PHE A 125 -3.15 7.76 -6.99
CA PHE A 125 -2.87 7.98 -8.41
C PHE A 125 -2.81 6.67 -9.20
N LEU A 126 -1.81 5.82 -8.94
CA LEU A 126 -1.52 4.64 -9.76
C LEU A 126 -2.55 3.52 -9.60
N GLY A 127 -3.07 3.31 -8.38
CA GLY A 127 -4.10 2.30 -8.12
C GLY A 127 -5.36 2.46 -8.99
N PRO A 128 -6.02 3.63 -9.00
CA PRO A 128 -7.16 3.89 -9.87
C PRO A 128 -6.83 3.78 -11.37
N GLY A 129 -5.61 4.13 -11.77
CA GLY A 129 -5.14 3.95 -13.15
C GLY A 129 -5.18 2.48 -13.59
N VAL A 130 -4.69 1.57 -12.74
CA VAL A 130 -4.76 0.12 -13.00
C VAL A 130 -6.21 -0.37 -13.12
N HIS A 131 -7.09 0.03 -12.19
CA HIS A 131 -8.49 -0.36 -12.25
C HIS A 131 -9.21 0.18 -13.51
N SER A 132 -8.90 1.41 -13.92
CA SER A 132 -9.41 2.03 -15.15
C SER A 132 -9.00 1.24 -16.40
N LEU A 133 -7.74 0.82 -16.48
CA LEU A 133 -7.23 0.01 -17.59
C LEU A 133 -7.92 -1.35 -17.64
N ALA A 134 -8.03 -2.03 -16.50
CA ALA A 134 -8.67 -3.35 -16.43
C ALA A 134 -10.12 -3.28 -16.90
N ARG A 135 -10.87 -2.28 -16.41
CA ARG A 135 -12.26 -2.06 -16.83
C ARG A 135 -12.38 -1.84 -18.34
N ARG A 136 -11.55 -0.98 -18.93
CA ARG A 136 -11.65 -0.64 -20.36
C ARG A 136 -11.16 -1.74 -21.29
N GLY A 137 -10.11 -2.46 -20.90
CA GLY A 137 -9.61 -3.62 -21.65
C GLY A 137 -10.65 -4.73 -21.79
N LEU A 138 -11.43 -4.95 -20.73
CA LEU A 138 -12.45 -5.98 -20.70
C LEU A 138 -13.68 -5.60 -21.53
N LEU A 139 -14.10 -4.34 -21.52
CA LEU A 139 -15.24 -3.85 -22.32
C LEU A 139 -15.04 -4.01 -23.84
N GLN A 140 -13.81 -3.95 -24.35
CA GLN A 140 -13.56 -4.09 -25.80
C GLN A 140 -13.43 -5.56 -26.25
N SER A 141 -13.15 -6.47 -25.32
CA SER A 141 -13.12 -7.91 -25.59
C SER A 141 -14.49 -8.50 -25.98
N GLU A 142 -15.56 -7.72 -25.83
CA GLU A 142 -16.94 -8.10 -26.16
C GLU A 142 -17.24 -8.10 -27.68
N GLY A 143 -16.24 -7.80 -28.53
CA GLY A 143 -16.35 -7.95 -29.98
C GLY A 143 -16.35 -9.42 -30.45
N PRO A 144 -16.94 -9.76 -31.61
CA PRO A 144 -17.21 -11.13 -32.06
C PRO A 144 -15.99 -12.04 -32.34
N SER A 145 -14.76 -11.56 -32.10
CA SER A 145 -13.52 -12.30 -32.33
C SER A 145 -13.01 -13.00 -31.05
N SER A 146 -13.42 -14.25 -30.87
CA SER A 146 -12.89 -15.34 -30.02
C SER A 146 -12.03 -14.96 -28.77
N PRO A 147 -12.64 -14.87 -27.57
CA PRO A 147 -11.97 -14.43 -26.32
C PRO A 147 -11.19 -15.50 -25.54
N ALA A 148 -11.22 -16.78 -25.93
CA ALA A 148 -10.75 -17.88 -25.07
C ALA A 148 -9.23 -18.12 -25.07
N SER A 149 -8.50 -17.78 -26.14
CA SER A 149 -7.05 -18.05 -26.24
C SER A 149 -6.16 -16.91 -25.69
N ALA A 150 -6.68 -15.68 -25.63
CA ALA A 150 -5.94 -14.54 -25.11
C ALA A 150 -5.87 -14.54 -23.58
N ALA A 151 -6.96 -14.89 -22.88
CA ALA A 151 -7.02 -14.84 -21.41
C ALA A 151 -6.09 -15.83 -20.69
N SER A 152 -5.76 -16.97 -21.32
CA SER A 152 -4.91 -18.01 -20.71
C SER A 152 -3.42 -17.63 -20.66
N GLY A 153 -2.92 -16.84 -21.62
CA GLY A 153 -1.55 -16.32 -21.61
C GLY A 153 -1.31 -15.20 -20.59
N VAL A 154 -2.38 -14.50 -20.19
CA VAL A 154 -2.35 -13.29 -19.36
C VAL A 154 -2.10 -13.63 -17.89
N PHE A 155 -2.68 -14.74 -17.42
CA PHE A 155 -2.48 -15.19 -16.05
C PHE A 155 -1.18 -15.98 -15.85
N ALA A 156 -0.69 -16.65 -16.89
CA ALA A 156 0.61 -17.32 -16.87
C ALA A 156 1.80 -16.33 -16.77
N ARG A 157 1.62 -15.08 -17.20
CA ARG A 157 2.66 -14.02 -17.12
C ARG A 157 2.64 -13.20 -15.83
N PHE A 158 1.73 -13.45 -14.90
CA PHE A 158 1.79 -12.89 -13.53
C PHE A 158 2.91 -13.52 -12.66
N ARG A 159 4.07 -13.83 -13.27
CA ARG A 159 5.39 -14.02 -12.63
C ARG A 159 5.84 -12.79 -11.82
N GLY A 160 5.06 -11.71 -11.76
CA GLY A 160 5.31 -10.56 -10.91
C GLY A 160 5.26 -10.82 -9.39
N ALA A 161 4.78 -11.98 -8.94
CA ALA A 161 4.87 -12.35 -7.52
C ALA A 161 6.34 -12.53 -7.08
N SER A 162 7.20 -13.12 -7.92
CA SER A 162 8.63 -13.28 -7.60
C SER A 162 9.35 -11.94 -7.58
N ILE A 163 9.00 -10.99 -8.45
CA ILE A 163 9.61 -9.64 -8.45
C ILE A 163 9.23 -8.86 -7.19
N THR A 164 7.99 -8.97 -6.70
CA THR A 164 7.54 -8.24 -5.50
C THR A 164 8.16 -8.84 -4.23
N VAL A 165 8.19 -10.17 -4.14
CA VAL A 165 8.88 -10.86 -3.05
C VAL A 165 10.38 -10.61 -3.12
N ALA A 166 11.00 -10.66 -4.31
CA ALA A 166 12.41 -10.33 -4.49
C ALA A 166 12.71 -8.87 -4.16
N SER A 167 11.86 -7.90 -4.51
CA SER A 167 12.07 -6.49 -4.17
C SER A 167 11.89 -6.23 -2.68
N LEU A 168 10.96 -6.93 -2.01
CA LEU A 168 10.76 -6.84 -0.56
C LEU A 168 11.86 -7.57 0.21
N LEU A 169 12.33 -8.73 -0.27
CA LEU A 169 13.46 -9.46 0.30
C LEU A 169 14.75 -8.71 0.08
N LEU A 170 14.96 -8.13 -1.11
CA LEU A 170 16.12 -7.28 -1.40
C LEU A 170 16.05 -6.00 -0.58
N GLY A 171 14.86 -5.39 -0.45
CA GLY A 171 14.65 -4.25 0.45
C GLY A 171 14.98 -4.61 1.89
N GLY A 172 14.41 -5.70 2.42
CA GLY A 172 14.69 -6.20 3.76
C GLY A 172 16.16 -6.59 3.97
N LEU A 173 16.80 -7.17 2.95
CA LEU A 173 18.23 -7.51 2.95
C LEU A 173 19.09 -6.25 2.96
N VAL A 174 18.77 -5.25 2.15
CA VAL A 174 19.49 -3.96 2.13
C VAL A 174 19.36 -3.25 3.46
N VAL A 175 18.17 -3.24 4.07
CA VAL A 175 17.95 -2.67 5.41
C VAL A 175 18.70 -3.46 6.48
N GLY A 176 18.64 -4.80 6.43
CA GLY A 176 19.35 -5.67 7.36
C GLY A 176 20.88 -5.54 7.24
N LEU A 177 21.40 -5.44 6.02
CA LEU A 177 22.82 -5.20 5.75
C LEU A 177 23.24 -3.80 6.21
N ALA A 178 22.45 -2.76 5.93
CA ALA A 178 22.73 -1.41 6.40
C ALA A 178 22.86 -1.35 7.93
N HIS A 179 21.97 -2.04 8.66
CA HIS A 179 22.06 -2.15 10.11
C HIS A 179 23.27 -2.97 10.60
N LEU A 180 23.61 -4.06 9.91
CA LEU A 180 24.80 -4.86 10.22
C LEU A 180 26.10 -4.05 10.03
N PHE A 181 26.17 -3.21 9.00
CA PHE A 181 27.35 -2.39 8.72
C PHE A 181 27.51 -1.19 9.67
N GLU A 182 26.43 -0.67 10.24
CA GLU A 182 26.47 0.42 11.24
C GLU A 182 26.77 -0.07 12.67
N GLY A 183 27.01 -1.37 12.87
CA GLY A 183 27.20 -1.94 14.22
C GLY A 183 25.92 -1.96 15.06
N GLY A 184 24.76 -1.80 14.43
CA GLY A 184 23.46 -1.80 15.08
C GLY A 184 23.06 -3.20 15.56
N VAL A 185 22.53 -3.29 16.78
CA VAL A 185 21.95 -4.54 17.28
C VAL A 185 20.57 -4.69 16.63
N LEU A 186 20.36 -5.77 15.85
CA LEU A 186 19.08 -6.12 15.19
C LEU A 186 17.82 -6.02 16.10
N LYS A 187 18.03 -6.10 17.42
CA LYS A 187 17.02 -5.85 18.45
C LYS A 187 16.34 -4.47 18.35
N GLN A 188 16.99 -3.47 17.74
CA GLN A 188 16.44 -2.12 17.60
C GLN A 188 15.41 -1.98 16.48
N VAL A 189 15.49 -2.82 15.43
CA VAL A 189 14.51 -2.81 14.30
C VAL A 189 13.21 -3.48 14.70
N PHE A 190 13.33 -4.59 15.44
CA PHE A 190 12.20 -5.40 15.87
C PHE A 190 11.82 -5.05 17.31
N LEU A 191 11.10 -3.93 17.48
CA LEU A 191 10.42 -3.68 18.73
C LEU A 191 9.33 -4.75 18.93
N PRO A 192 9.39 -5.56 19.99
CA PRO A 192 8.40 -6.61 20.24
C PRO A 192 6.98 -6.06 20.23
N ALA A 193 6.78 -4.86 20.79
CA ALA A 193 5.49 -4.17 20.81
C ALA A 193 4.91 -3.94 19.40
N ALA A 194 5.75 -3.58 18.42
CA ALA A 194 5.31 -3.39 17.04
C ALA A 194 4.83 -4.70 16.40
N ILE A 195 5.57 -5.79 16.64
CA ILE A 195 5.19 -7.13 16.20
C ILE A 195 3.88 -7.56 16.86
N PHE A 196 3.72 -7.33 18.16
CA PHE A 196 2.49 -7.67 18.87
C PHE A 196 1.27 -6.93 18.34
N ILE A 197 1.39 -5.64 17.98
CA ILE A 197 0.29 -4.90 17.36
C ILE A 197 -0.06 -5.50 15.99
N VAL A 198 0.94 -5.71 15.14
CA VAL A 198 0.71 -6.19 13.77
C VAL A 198 0.24 -7.64 13.74
N LEU A 199 0.91 -8.57 14.43
CA LEU A 199 0.49 -9.97 14.48
C LEU A 199 -0.76 -10.16 15.35
N GLY A 200 -0.89 -9.40 16.43
CA GLY A 200 -2.09 -9.39 17.27
C GLY A 200 -3.32 -8.91 16.50
N SER A 201 -3.16 -7.96 15.57
CA SER A 201 -4.26 -7.53 14.69
C SER A 201 -4.83 -8.67 13.84
N LEU A 202 -4.01 -9.65 13.42
CA LEU A 202 -4.49 -10.82 12.70
C LEU A 202 -5.38 -11.72 13.57
N LEU A 203 -5.26 -11.66 14.90
CA LEU A 203 -6.13 -12.42 15.81
C LEU A 203 -7.56 -11.87 15.85
N PHE A 204 -7.77 -10.62 15.45
CA PHE A 204 -9.11 -10.04 15.34
C PHE A 204 -9.88 -10.58 14.14
N VAL A 205 -9.20 -10.96 13.05
CA VAL A 205 -9.88 -11.48 11.85
C VAL A 205 -10.65 -12.78 12.15
N PRO A 206 -10.09 -13.75 12.90
CA PRO A 206 -10.83 -14.89 13.41
C PRO A 206 -12.00 -14.58 14.34
N VAL A 207 -12.03 -13.43 15.02
CA VAL A 207 -13.16 -13.04 15.87
C VAL A 207 -14.38 -12.75 15.01
N TRP A 208 -14.20 -12.07 13.87
CA TRP A 208 -15.30 -11.76 12.94
C TRP A 208 -15.64 -12.90 11.98
N HIS A 209 -14.63 -13.54 11.39
CA HIS A 209 -14.83 -14.52 10.32
C HIS A 209 -14.68 -15.98 10.77
N GLY A 210 -14.15 -16.21 11.97
CA GLY A 210 -13.79 -17.54 12.46
C GLY A 210 -12.38 -17.98 12.07
N ARG A 211 -11.69 -18.69 12.98
CA ARG A 211 -10.32 -19.21 12.75
C ARG A 211 -10.21 -20.09 11.51
N ARG A 212 -11.22 -20.95 11.29
CA ARG A 212 -11.27 -21.85 10.13
C ARG A 212 -11.36 -21.08 8.82
N ALA A 213 -12.17 -20.02 8.75
CA ALA A 213 -12.32 -19.22 7.54
C ALA A 213 -11.02 -18.51 7.15
N LEU A 214 -10.29 -17.92 8.10
CA LEU A 214 -8.98 -17.32 7.81
C LEU A 214 -7.98 -18.37 7.30
N SER A 215 -7.90 -19.52 7.96
CA SER A 215 -7.01 -20.60 7.52
C SER A 215 -7.37 -21.15 6.13
N ALA A 216 -8.66 -21.29 5.84
CA ALA A 216 -9.16 -21.74 4.55
C ALA A 216 -8.86 -20.70 3.47
N ALA A 217 -9.09 -19.41 3.74
CA ALA A 217 -8.79 -18.32 2.82
C ALA A 217 -7.29 -18.21 2.51
N LEU A 218 -6.42 -18.38 3.51
CA LEU A 218 -4.96 -18.38 3.32
C LEU A 218 -4.49 -19.56 2.44
N ARG A 219 -5.11 -20.74 2.59
CA ARG A 219 -4.85 -21.93 1.76
C ARG A 219 -5.41 -21.76 0.34
N ALA A 220 -6.64 -21.28 0.21
CA ALA A 220 -7.26 -20.99 -1.09
C ALA A 220 -6.45 -19.95 -1.89
N GLY A 221 -5.81 -18.99 -1.22
CA GLY A 221 -4.89 -18.06 -1.86
C GLY A 221 -3.62 -18.71 -2.44
N LEU A 222 -3.26 -19.93 -2.00
CA LEU A 222 -2.18 -20.72 -2.59
C LEU A 222 -2.68 -21.55 -3.79
N GLU A 223 -3.85 -22.17 -3.64
CA GLU A 223 -4.46 -23.10 -4.60
C GLU A 223 -5.93 -22.74 -4.89
N PRO A 224 -6.19 -21.70 -5.69
CA PRO A 224 -7.54 -21.17 -5.87
C PRO A 224 -8.44 -22.07 -6.74
N THR A 225 -7.85 -22.98 -7.52
CA THR A 225 -8.57 -23.85 -8.47
C THR A 225 -9.53 -24.84 -7.80
N CYS A 226 -9.36 -25.12 -6.52
CA CYS A 226 -10.12 -26.14 -5.80
C CYS A 226 -11.42 -25.63 -5.15
N CYS A 227 -11.63 -24.32 -5.08
CA CYS A 227 -12.78 -23.74 -4.38
C CYS A 227 -14.01 -23.64 -5.30
N ALA A 228 -15.22 -23.64 -4.75
CA ALA A 228 -16.41 -23.14 -5.46
C ALA A 228 -16.40 -21.61 -5.55
N ASP A 229 -17.21 -21.00 -6.44
CA ASP A 229 -17.18 -19.53 -6.62
C ASP A 229 -17.65 -18.75 -5.40
N ASP A 230 -18.71 -19.24 -4.75
CA ASP A 230 -19.23 -18.63 -3.53
C ASP A 230 -18.22 -18.71 -2.38
N GLU A 231 -17.34 -19.71 -2.39
CA GLU A 231 -16.25 -19.85 -1.44
C GLU A 231 -15.09 -18.92 -1.79
N LEU A 232 -14.79 -18.76 -3.08
CA LEU A 232 -13.73 -17.91 -3.58
C LEU A 232 -13.98 -16.44 -3.20
N GLU A 233 -15.20 -15.93 -3.40
CA GLU A 233 -15.58 -14.57 -2.98
C GLU A 233 -15.52 -14.42 -1.45
N ARG A 234 -16.00 -15.42 -0.69
CA ARG A 234 -15.88 -15.41 0.78
C ARG A 234 -14.42 -15.36 1.24
N HIS A 235 -13.55 -16.21 0.68
CA HIS A 235 -12.12 -16.21 1.00
C HIS A 235 -11.45 -14.87 0.64
N ARG A 236 -11.82 -14.28 -0.49
CA ARG A 236 -11.35 -12.95 -0.90
C ARG A 236 -11.74 -11.88 0.11
N GLN A 237 -13.01 -11.86 0.55
CA GLN A 237 -13.50 -10.92 1.56
C GLN A 237 -12.80 -11.08 2.91
N VAL A 238 -12.51 -12.31 3.33
CA VAL A 238 -11.74 -12.59 4.57
C VAL A 238 -10.32 -12.02 4.47
N LEU A 239 -9.61 -12.24 3.35
CA LEU A 239 -8.26 -11.71 3.17
C LEU A 239 -8.24 -10.17 3.02
N LEU A 240 -9.24 -9.58 2.37
CA LEU A 240 -9.40 -8.13 2.30
C LEU A 240 -9.67 -7.54 3.68
N SER A 241 -10.50 -8.20 4.50
CA SER A 241 -10.73 -7.81 5.89
C SER A 241 -9.44 -7.90 6.70
N ALA A 242 -8.64 -8.97 6.52
CA ALA A 242 -7.34 -9.09 7.18
C ALA A 242 -6.38 -7.96 6.80
N LYS A 243 -6.31 -7.64 5.51
CA LYS A 243 -5.53 -6.49 5.01
C LYS A 243 -5.97 -5.18 5.66
N ALA A 244 -7.27 -4.91 5.71
CA ALA A 244 -7.82 -3.70 6.30
C ALA A 244 -7.53 -3.60 7.81
N VAL A 245 -7.74 -4.69 8.56
CA VAL A 245 -7.47 -4.74 10.00
C VAL A 245 -5.99 -4.51 10.31
N VAL A 246 -5.09 -5.17 9.58
CA VAL A 246 -3.64 -5.00 9.77
C VAL A 246 -3.22 -3.56 9.51
N TYR A 247 -3.67 -2.94 8.43
CA TYR A 247 -3.34 -1.53 8.16
C TYR A 247 -4.00 -0.56 9.13
N GLY A 248 -5.23 -0.81 9.56
CA GLY A 248 -5.90 0.01 10.57
C GLY A 248 -5.15 0.01 11.89
N GLN A 249 -4.72 -1.17 12.37
CA GLN A 249 -3.90 -1.29 13.57
C GLN A 249 -2.49 -0.72 13.38
N ALA A 250 -1.94 -0.83 12.17
CA ALA A 250 -0.67 -0.20 11.87
C ALA A 250 -0.72 1.33 11.95
N ALA A 251 -1.80 1.93 11.44
CA ALA A 251 -2.07 3.36 11.54
C ALA A 251 -2.23 3.78 13.01
N LEU A 252 -2.93 2.97 13.82
CA LEU A 252 -3.07 3.23 15.26
C LEU A 252 -1.72 3.17 15.98
N GLY A 253 -0.91 2.14 15.74
CA GLY A 253 0.42 2.03 16.33
C GLY A 253 1.37 3.14 15.87
N TYR A 254 1.24 3.58 14.61
CA TYR A 254 1.95 4.75 14.11
C TYR A 254 1.57 6.01 14.90
N LEU A 255 0.28 6.28 15.08
CA LEU A 255 -0.23 7.40 15.88
C LEU A 255 0.25 7.33 17.33
N LEU A 256 0.16 6.17 17.97
CA LEU A 256 0.64 5.98 19.35
C LEU A 256 2.13 6.29 19.49
N GLY A 257 2.95 5.84 18.53
CA GLY A 257 4.38 6.19 18.51
C GLY A 257 4.61 7.68 18.33
N THR A 258 3.86 8.33 17.44
CA THR A 258 3.93 9.79 17.27
C THR A 258 3.51 10.55 18.52
N ILE A 259 2.42 10.14 19.18
CA ILE A 259 1.98 10.73 20.46
C ILE A 259 3.08 10.58 21.52
N GLN A 260 3.72 9.41 21.60
CA GLN A 260 4.84 9.19 22.51
C GLN A 260 6.04 10.10 22.20
N CYS A 261 6.33 10.33 20.91
CA CYS A 261 7.34 11.33 20.52
C CYS A 261 6.97 12.73 21.01
N MET A 262 5.69 13.10 20.91
CA MET A 262 5.25 14.45 21.24
C MET A 262 5.10 14.70 22.75
N GLY A 263 4.79 13.66 23.52
CA GLY A 263 4.60 13.78 24.97
C GLY A 263 5.88 14.09 25.74
N ASP A 264 7.04 13.66 25.23
CA ASP A 264 8.32 13.72 25.94
C ASP A 264 9.46 14.27 25.05
N PHE A 265 9.24 15.41 24.37
CA PHE A 265 10.26 16.03 23.50
C PHE A 265 11.58 16.37 24.22
N SER A 266 11.54 16.58 25.54
CA SER A 266 12.75 16.84 26.35
C SER A 266 13.59 15.58 26.60
N ASP A 267 12.97 14.39 26.53
CA ASP A 267 13.67 13.11 26.70
C ASP A 267 13.90 12.48 25.33
N LEU A 268 15.09 12.75 24.78
CA LEU A 268 15.51 12.20 23.49
C LEU A 268 15.38 10.68 23.44
N GLY A 269 15.62 9.96 24.55
CA GLY A 269 15.50 8.50 24.59
C GLY A 269 14.08 8.05 24.26
N LYS A 270 13.08 8.63 24.93
CA LYS A 270 11.66 8.34 24.68
C LYS A 270 11.19 8.81 23.31
N PHE A 271 11.69 9.96 22.85
CA PHE A 271 11.42 10.47 21.51
C PHE A 271 11.81 9.44 20.43
N PHE A 272 13.03 8.90 20.49
CA PHE A 272 13.49 7.89 19.54
C PHE A 272 12.79 6.56 19.67
N VAL A 273 12.43 6.14 20.89
CA VAL A 273 11.60 4.95 21.09
C VAL A 273 10.24 5.11 20.39
N GLY A 274 9.60 6.28 20.50
CA GLY A 274 8.34 6.56 19.79
C GLY A 274 8.49 6.57 18.26
N ILE A 275 9.57 7.13 17.73
CA ILE A 275 9.85 7.13 16.28
C ILE A 275 10.09 5.70 15.80
N GLY A 276 10.94 4.96 16.49
CA GLY A 276 11.25 3.56 16.18
C GLY A 276 9.98 2.72 16.19
N PHE A 277 9.17 2.84 17.24
CA PHE A 277 7.91 2.13 17.36
C PHE A 277 6.93 2.45 16.23
N SER A 278 6.67 3.73 15.94
CA SER A 278 5.73 4.15 14.89
C SER A 278 6.11 3.58 13.52
N HIS A 279 7.39 3.65 13.16
CA HIS A 279 7.89 3.17 11.86
C HIS A 279 7.97 1.64 11.80
N SER A 280 8.42 0.98 12.87
CA SER A 280 8.48 -0.48 12.93
C SER A 280 7.09 -1.11 12.79
N VAL A 281 6.06 -0.53 13.41
CA VAL A 281 4.67 -1.00 13.24
C VAL A 281 4.26 -0.94 11.76
N TRP A 282 4.46 0.21 11.12
CA TRP A 282 4.07 0.39 9.72
C TRP A 282 4.84 -0.55 8.78
N PHE A 283 6.14 -0.68 9.01
CA PHE A 283 7.01 -1.57 8.26
C PHE A 283 6.61 -3.03 8.39
N CYS A 284 6.37 -3.52 9.62
CA CYS A 284 5.90 -4.88 9.86
C CYS A 284 4.56 -5.15 9.17
N ALA A 285 3.62 -4.19 9.21
CA ALA A 285 2.33 -4.29 8.55
C ALA A 285 2.46 -4.35 7.02
N LEU A 286 3.26 -3.47 6.42
CA LEU A 286 3.57 -3.50 4.99
C LEU A 286 4.18 -4.83 4.58
N LEU A 287 5.17 -5.29 5.32
CA LEU A 287 5.85 -6.56 5.05
C LEU A 287 4.85 -7.71 5.11
N LEU A 288 4.08 -7.83 6.19
CA LEU A 288 3.08 -8.88 6.34
C LEU A 288 2.02 -8.84 5.24
N VAL A 289 1.39 -7.70 5.01
CA VAL A 289 0.28 -7.58 4.05
C VAL A 289 0.77 -7.78 2.63
N GLU A 290 1.86 -7.13 2.21
CA GLU A 290 2.30 -7.18 0.82
C GLU A 290 3.03 -8.48 0.45
N THR A 291 3.66 -9.16 1.42
CA THR A 291 4.26 -10.48 1.16
C THR A 291 3.27 -11.62 1.30
N MET A 292 2.35 -11.56 2.27
CA MET A 292 1.46 -12.69 2.57
C MET A 292 0.04 -12.49 2.04
N VAL A 293 -0.59 -11.36 2.30
CA VAL A 293 -2.04 -11.21 2.08
C VAL A 293 -2.34 -10.76 0.65
N SER A 294 -1.73 -9.67 0.18
CA SER A 294 -1.97 -9.06 -1.13
C SER A 294 -1.72 -10.01 -2.32
N PRO A 295 -0.67 -10.87 -2.34
CA PRO A 295 -0.49 -11.82 -3.44
C PRO A 295 -1.61 -12.87 -3.49
N ARG A 296 -2.11 -13.30 -2.32
CA ARG A 296 -3.19 -14.28 -2.19
C ARG A 296 -4.54 -13.69 -2.63
N VAL A 297 -4.84 -12.46 -2.21
CA VAL A 297 -6.03 -11.71 -2.68
C VAL A 297 -6.03 -11.60 -4.21
N ARG A 298 -4.89 -11.19 -4.79
CA ARG A 298 -4.75 -11.07 -6.24
C ARG A 298 -4.98 -12.40 -6.96
N ARG A 299 -4.46 -13.52 -6.44
CA ARG A 299 -4.70 -14.86 -7.03
C ARG A 299 -6.18 -15.25 -7.00
N LEU A 300 -6.88 -14.98 -5.90
CA LEU A 300 -8.32 -15.22 -5.80
C LEU A 300 -9.11 -14.34 -6.78
N GLU A 301 -8.78 -13.05 -6.88
CA GLU A 301 -9.42 -12.13 -7.85
C GLU A 301 -9.22 -12.58 -9.30
N VAL A 302 -7.99 -12.98 -9.64
CA VAL A 302 -7.64 -13.52 -10.95
C VAL A 302 -8.50 -14.74 -11.30
N GLU A 303 -8.59 -15.70 -10.38
CA GLU A 303 -9.37 -16.92 -10.60
C GLU A 303 -10.87 -16.62 -10.69
N GLN A 304 -11.36 -15.68 -9.88
CA GLN A 304 -12.75 -15.25 -9.90
C GLN A 304 -13.13 -14.68 -11.27
N VAL A 305 -12.33 -13.73 -11.76
CA VAL A 305 -12.52 -13.09 -13.06
C VAL A 305 -12.43 -14.13 -14.18
N ARG A 306 -11.47 -15.07 -14.10
CA ARG A 306 -11.33 -16.15 -15.07
C ARG A 306 -12.61 -17.00 -15.16
N ARG A 307 -13.12 -17.50 -14.04
CA ARG A 307 -14.31 -18.35 -14.01
C ARG A 307 -15.57 -17.60 -14.41
N GLN A 308 -15.65 -16.34 -14.03
CA GLN A 308 -16.71 -15.44 -14.44
C GLN A 308 -16.74 -15.27 -15.96
N LEU A 309 -15.59 -15.06 -16.60
CA LEU A 309 -15.45 -15.02 -18.06
C LEU A 309 -15.82 -16.37 -18.71
N GLU A 310 -15.49 -17.49 -18.09
CA GLU A 310 -15.83 -18.83 -18.58
C GLU A 310 -17.35 -19.11 -18.54
N ARG A 311 -18.06 -18.67 -17.48
CA ARG A 311 -19.51 -18.93 -17.32
C ARG A 311 -20.39 -17.95 -18.06
N HIS A 312 -20.04 -16.68 -17.95
CA HIS A 312 -20.86 -15.58 -18.43
C HIS A 312 -19.94 -14.58 -19.12
N PRO A 313 -19.54 -14.86 -20.37
CA PRO A 313 -18.71 -13.93 -21.13
C PRO A 313 -19.32 -12.52 -21.23
N LEU A 314 -20.62 -12.36 -20.93
CA LEU A 314 -21.39 -11.13 -21.09
C LEU A 314 -21.90 -10.47 -19.78
N ALA A 315 -21.90 -11.14 -18.60
CA ALA A 315 -22.68 -10.66 -17.43
C ALA A 315 -21.86 -10.04 -16.28
N VAL A 316 -20.53 -10.11 -16.34
CA VAL A 316 -19.66 -9.91 -15.17
C VAL A 316 -19.41 -8.43 -14.85
N PHE A 317 -19.66 -7.53 -15.80
CA PHE A 317 -19.10 -6.18 -15.76
C PHE A 317 -19.99 -5.09 -15.13
N ALA A 318 -21.15 -5.44 -14.59
CA ALA A 318 -22.10 -4.46 -14.06
C ALA A 318 -21.87 -4.02 -12.59
N ALA A 319 -21.01 -4.68 -11.79
CA ALA A 319 -21.20 -4.66 -10.33
C ALA A 319 -20.09 -4.05 -9.43
N THR A 320 -18.99 -3.47 -9.93
CA THR A 320 -18.03 -2.79 -9.04
C THR A 320 -18.26 -1.29 -8.98
N ARG A 321 -19.05 -0.87 -7.99
CA ARG A 321 -19.38 0.53 -7.72
C ARG A 321 -18.25 1.20 -6.90
N PRO A 322 -17.44 2.10 -7.49
CA PRO A 322 -16.26 2.69 -6.84
C PRO A 322 -16.56 3.56 -5.62
N TRP A 323 -17.83 3.93 -5.40
CA TRP A 323 -18.25 4.71 -4.24
C TRP A 323 -18.23 3.92 -2.92
N ALA A 324 -18.37 2.59 -2.94
CA ALA A 324 -18.34 1.78 -1.73
C ALA A 324 -16.95 1.75 -1.06
N VAL A 325 -15.88 1.74 -1.86
CA VAL A 325 -14.50 1.85 -1.37
C VAL A 325 -14.24 3.24 -0.80
N ALA A 326 -14.77 4.29 -1.42
CA ALA A 326 -14.68 5.66 -0.91
C ALA A 326 -15.39 5.82 0.45
N LEU A 327 -16.57 5.22 0.62
CA LEU A 327 -17.30 5.21 1.89
C LEU A 327 -16.53 4.47 3.00
N LEU A 328 -15.88 3.35 2.70
CA LEU A 328 -15.08 2.60 3.68
C LEU A 328 -13.84 3.40 4.15
N VAL A 329 -13.22 4.16 3.24
CA VAL A 329 -12.11 5.06 3.57
C VAL A 329 -12.59 6.22 4.43
N ILE A 330 -13.71 6.86 4.05
CA ILE A 330 -14.32 7.94 4.84
C ILE A 330 -14.70 7.44 6.25
N ALA A 331 -15.30 6.25 6.36
CA ALA A 331 -15.66 5.65 7.65
C ALA A 331 -14.44 5.39 8.55
N ASN A 332 -13.32 4.92 7.99
CA ASN A 332 -12.08 4.75 8.74
C ASN A 332 -11.48 6.09 9.17
N CYS A 333 -11.49 7.10 8.30
CA CYS A 333 -11.03 8.45 8.67
C CYS A 333 -11.87 9.05 9.81
N LEU A 334 -13.19 8.86 9.78
CA LEU A 334 -14.10 9.30 10.85
C LEU A 334 -13.86 8.53 12.15
N ALA A 335 -13.64 7.21 12.10
CA ALA A 335 -13.35 6.41 13.29
C ALA A 335 -12.03 6.82 13.95
N VAL A 336 -10.99 7.10 13.17
CA VAL A 336 -9.71 7.62 13.68
C VAL A 336 -9.89 9.01 14.27
N GLY A 337 -10.59 9.92 13.58
CA GLY A 337 -10.90 11.25 14.09
C GLY A 337 -11.68 11.23 15.41
N LEU A 338 -12.65 10.33 15.54
CA LEU A 338 -13.40 10.12 16.77
C LEU A 338 -12.51 9.59 17.90
N THR A 339 -11.59 8.68 17.59
CA THR A 339 -10.67 8.10 18.58
C THR A 339 -9.70 9.16 19.10
N VAL A 340 -9.16 10.00 18.22
CA VAL A 340 -8.30 11.14 18.60
C VAL A 340 -9.09 12.14 19.45
N ALA A 341 -10.32 12.49 19.06
CA ALA A 341 -11.16 13.39 19.85
C ALA A 341 -11.44 12.84 21.26
N VAL A 342 -11.79 11.55 21.37
CA VAL A 342 -12.02 10.89 22.67
C VAL A 342 -10.76 10.91 23.54
N LEU A 343 -9.58 10.69 22.96
CA LEU A 343 -8.31 10.75 23.68
C LEU A 343 -7.93 12.19 24.09
N SER A 344 -8.26 13.19 23.29
CA SER A 344 -8.02 14.61 23.62
C SER A 344 -8.95 15.17 24.69
N PHE A 345 -10.13 14.55 24.91
CA PHE A 345 -11.08 14.93 25.95
C PHE A 345 -10.99 14.07 27.22
N ALA A 346 -10.10 13.07 27.25
CA ALA A 346 -9.82 12.34 28.48
C ALA A 346 -9.15 13.29 29.48
N PRO A 347 -9.72 13.50 30.69
CA PRO A 347 -9.11 14.38 31.68
C PRO A 347 -7.71 13.86 32.02
N ASN A 348 -6.74 14.76 32.08
CA ASN A 348 -5.38 14.47 32.54
C ASN A 348 -5.45 13.99 34.01
N THR A 349 -5.56 12.68 34.20
CA THR A 349 -5.48 12.02 35.51
C THR A 349 -4.12 11.41 35.70
#